data_AF-A0A3A5W320-F1
#
_entry.id   AF-A0A3A5W320-F1
#
_cell.length_a   1.000
_cell.length_b   1.000
_cell.length_c   1.000
_cell.angle_alpha   90.00
_cell.angle_beta   90.00
_cell.angle_gamma   90.00
#
_symmetry.space_group_name_H-M   'P 1'
#
loop_
_entity.id
_entity.type
_entity.pdbx_description
1 polymer ?
#
loop_
_entity_poly.entity_id
_entity_poly.type
_entity_poly.pdbx_seq_one_letter_code
_entity_poly.pdbx_strand_id
1 'polypeptide(L)'
;MREASTSAFIDGKDESDHPSVRIGEGGSLMSQTTTSSPNPYMDVTTHKRLANRYESVLERAQTFLGKKGTTKNGGTISDIRKKTLDEHEADCPHCGLRFRRQNHNTEHIHPKALGGDKSDKNNRIQMCKMCNNARNSTMLAFMGDAPYFNQYPSNWPEAEAYLLWSELTIDEGLSAGAQIPEVHELFIEARFAGEMPLSAQPRRAYGRFSTWSAGDRPNYAGNRTAAELSQAPATPTQPDAERSTPSVTMGSFLARMARNVLDWVFDYSPDDSSEPEDKESSKKLFTAVTTPTSDAVALLAAWKTTLDIQFDERQGSVPLGMFWDMVAAEKDRLGLAWRAFERGLGVTHRGSMPAKASQLLEQMDYSFVFKKTDDGYLIVLSHEEE
;
A
#
# COMPACT_ATOMS: atom_id res chain seq x y z
N MET A 1 -62.86 -8.46 28.97
CA MET A 1 -62.91 -7.31 29.91
C MET A 1 -62.28 -6.11 29.20
N ARG A 2 -63.11 -5.06 29.05
CA ARG A 2 -62.84 -3.69 28.57
C ARG A 2 -62.33 -3.52 27.13
N GLU A 3 -63.32 -3.53 26.26
CA GLU A 3 -63.41 -2.75 25.02
C GLU A 3 -63.35 -1.24 25.31
N ALA A 4 -62.86 -0.47 24.34
CA ALA A 4 -63.30 0.91 24.14
C ALA A 4 -63.24 1.23 22.63
N SER A 5 -64.45 1.37 22.10
CA SER A 5 -64.81 1.80 20.75
C SER A 5 -65.30 3.25 20.86
N THR A 6 -65.00 4.09 19.87
CA THR A 6 -65.69 5.33 19.43
C THR A 6 -64.70 6.11 18.55
N SER A 7 -65.03 6.90 17.53
CA SER A 7 -66.22 7.14 16.70
C SER A 7 -65.75 8.14 15.64
N ALA A 8 -66.28 8.04 14.42
CA ALA A 8 -66.07 8.97 13.32
C ALA A 8 -66.66 10.37 13.60
N PHE A 9 -66.11 11.40 12.93
CA PHE A 9 -66.86 12.56 12.45
C PHE A 9 -66.19 13.19 11.21
N ILE A 10 -67.03 13.61 10.27
CA ILE A 10 -66.77 14.15 8.92
C ILE A 10 -66.97 15.67 8.93
N ASP A 11 -66.15 16.41 8.17
CA ASP A 11 -66.43 17.61 7.35
C ASP A 11 -65.08 18.35 7.15
N GLY A 12 -64.58 18.66 5.96
CA GLY A 12 -65.25 19.22 4.79
C GLY A 12 -64.83 20.69 4.69
N LYS A 13 -63.92 21.04 3.75
CA LYS A 13 -63.89 22.34 3.03
C LYS A 13 -62.73 22.51 2.03
N ASP A 14 -63.16 22.79 0.80
CA ASP A 14 -62.73 23.82 -0.16
C ASP A 14 -61.28 23.91 -0.66
N GLU A 15 -61.16 23.52 -1.94
CA GLU A 15 -60.69 24.32 -3.07
C GLU A 15 -59.82 25.55 -2.77
N SER A 16 -58.59 25.51 -3.28
CA SER A 16 -58.02 26.68 -3.97
C SER A 16 -57.03 26.23 -5.03
N ASP A 17 -57.35 26.64 -6.26
CA ASP A 17 -56.55 26.60 -7.48
C ASP A 17 -55.13 27.11 -7.28
N HIS A 18 -54.15 26.41 -7.87
CA HIS A 18 -52.93 27.02 -8.38
C HIS A 18 -52.26 26.16 -9.47
N PRO A 19 -51.47 26.78 -10.37
CA PRO A 19 -51.60 26.57 -11.80
C PRO A 19 -50.68 25.48 -12.37
N SER A 20 -51.19 24.92 -13.46
CA SER A 20 -50.53 24.03 -14.41
C SER A 20 -49.20 24.61 -14.91
N VAL A 21 -48.09 24.13 -14.35
CA VAL A 21 -46.75 24.38 -14.88
C VAL A 21 -46.49 23.37 -16.00
N ARG A 22 -46.24 23.92 -17.20
CA ARG A 22 -45.89 23.21 -18.43
C ARG A 22 -44.69 22.29 -18.19
N ILE A 23 -44.88 21.00 -18.41
CA ILE A 23 -43.79 20.04 -18.59
C ILE A 23 -43.22 20.31 -19.99
N GLY A 24 -42.15 21.10 -20.01
CA GLY A 24 -41.32 21.27 -21.18
C GLY A 24 -40.60 19.95 -21.49
N GLU A 25 -40.66 19.56 -22.76
CA GLU A 25 -39.93 18.44 -23.34
C GLU A 25 -38.44 18.56 -22.99
N GLY A 26 -38.02 17.73 -22.04
CA GLY A 26 -36.61 17.56 -21.70
C GLY A 26 -35.92 16.87 -22.86
N GLY A 27 -35.29 17.68 -23.71
CA GLY A 27 -34.42 17.23 -24.78
C GLY A 27 -33.43 16.21 -24.24
N SER A 28 -33.53 14.98 -24.77
CA SER A 28 -32.53 13.94 -24.61
C SER A 28 -31.23 14.48 -25.19
N LEU A 29 -30.36 14.99 -24.31
CA LEU A 29 -28.97 15.24 -24.64
C LEU A 29 -28.38 13.88 -25.00
N MET A 30 -28.23 13.65 -26.31
CA MET A 30 -27.38 12.60 -26.82
C MET A 30 -26.02 12.75 -26.12
N SER A 31 -25.68 11.78 -25.28
CA SER A 31 -24.34 11.55 -24.77
C SER A 31 -23.41 11.56 -25.96
N GLN A 32 -22.72 12.68 -26.17
CA GLN A 32 -21.57 12.72 -27.06
C GLN A 32 -20.57 11.79 -26.41
N THR A 33 -20.40 10.60 -27.00
CA THR A 33 -19.25 9.73 -26.75
C THR A 33 -18.02 10.54 -27.11
N THR A 34 -17.52 11.32 -26.16
CA THR A 34 -16.20 11.89 -26.21
C THR A 34 -15.27 10.70 -26.32
N THR A 35 -14.71 10.50 -27.51
CA THR A 35 -13.64 9.53 -27.72
C THR A 35 -12.50 9.99 -26.84
N SER A 36 -12.43 9.48 -25.61
CA SER A 36 -11.35 9.76 -24.69
C SER A 36 -10.05 9.39 -25.39
N SER A 37 -9.12 10.33 -25.46
CA SER A 37 -7.77 10.05 -25.95
C SER A 37 -7.23 8.80 -25.23
N PRO A 38 -6.54 7.91 -25.94
CA PRO A 38 -5.95 6.72 -25.32
C PRO A 38 -5.06 7.09 -24.15
N ASN A 39 -5.19 6.37 -23.05
CA ASN A 39 -4.28 6.52 -21.91
C ASN A 39 -2.89 5.97 -22.28
N PRO A 40 -1.78 6.70 -22.04
CA PRO A 40 -0.44 6.30 -22.47
C PRO A 40 0.14 5.10 -21.70
N TYR A 41 -0.47 4.71 -20.57
CA TYR A 41 0.04 3.67 -19.65
C TYR A 41 -0.56 2.27 -19.90
N MET A 42 -1.35 2.10 -20.96
CA MET A 42 -1.93 0.82 -21.35
C MET A 42 -2.35 0.81 -22.83
N ASP A 43 -2.55 -0.37 -23.41
CA ASP A 43 -3.01 -0.44 -24.80
C ASP A 43 -4.46 0.06 -24.96
N VAL A 44 -4.80 0.54 -26.16
CA VAL A 44 -6.10 1.15 -26.48
C VAL A 44 -7.28 0.22 -26.18
N THR A 45 -7.10 -1.10 -26.39
CA THR A 45 -8.18 -2.08 -26.18
C THR A 45 -8.42 -2.28 -24.69
N THR A 46 -7.34 -2.43 -23.93
CA THR A 46 -7.37 -2.48 -22.46
C THR A 46 -7.98 -1.22 -21.89
N HIS A 47 -7.53 -0.03 -22.31
CA HIS A 47 -8.05 1.25 -21.84
C HIS A 47 -9.56 1.35 -22.03
N LYS A 48 -10.06 1.13 -23.25
CA LYS A 48 -11.50 1.19 -23.54
C LYS A 48 -12.31 0.23 -22.69
N ARG A 49 -11.86 -1.02 -22.56
CA ARG A 49 -12.57 -2.03 -21.77
C ARG A 49 -12.63 -1.64 -20.29
N LEU A 50 -11.51 -1.22 -19.71
CA LEU A 50 -11.41 -0.87 -18.30
C LEU A 50 -12.12 0.45 -17.98
N ALA A 51 -11.98 1.48 -18.83
CA ALA A 51 -12.68 2.75 -18.69
C ALA A 51 -14.19 2.56 -18.72
N ASN A 52 -14.72 1.73 -19.63
CA ASN A 52 -16.14 1.40 -19.66
C ASN A 52 -16.59 0.64 -18.42
N ARG A 53 -15.80 -0.34 -17.95
CA ARG A 53 -16.15 -1.13 -16.77
C ARG A 53 -16.15 -0.31 -15.48
N TYR A 54 -15.23 0.64 -15.36
CA TYR A 54 -15.01 1.45 -14.16
C TYR A 54 -15.43 2.91 -14.33
N GLU A 55 -16.31 3.21 -15.29
CA GLU A 55 -16.76 4.55 -15.65
C GLU A 55 -17.21 5.36 -14.42
N SER A 56 -18.10 4.77 -13.60
CA SER A 56 -18.59 5.41 -12.37
C SER A 56 -17.49 5.74 -11.33
N VAL A 57 -16.36 5.01 -11.33
CA VAL A 57 -15.20 5.33 -10.49
C VAL A 57 -14.46 6.52 -11.07
N LEU A 58 -14.22 6.51 -12.39
CA LEU A 58 -13.52 7.58 -13.09
C LEU A 58 -14.27 8.91 -13.02
N GLU A 59 -15.58 8.92 -13.27
CA GLU A 59 -16.42 10.11 -13.20
C GLU A 59 -16.40 10.76 -11.80
N ARG A 60 -16.44 9.92 -10.75
CA ARG A 60 -16.35 10.39 -9.37
C ARG A 60 -14.99 11.01 -9.07
N ALA A 61 -13.90 10.39 -9.54
CA ALA A 61 -12.55 10.92 -9.37
C ALA A 61 -12.37 12.26 -10.11
N GLN A 62 -12.80 12.36 -11.36
CA GLN A 62 -12.76 13.62 -12.12
C GLN A 62 -13.56 14.72 -11.43
N THR A 63 -14.76 14.39 -10.97
CA THR A 63 -15.61 15.32 -10.22
C THR A 63 -14.94 15.79 -8.93
N PHE A 64 -14.30 14.87 -8.20
CA PHE A 64 -13.60 15.16 -6.96
C PHE A 64 -12.38 16.08 -7.17
N LEU A 65 -11.53 15.75 -8.14
CA LEU A 65 -10.34 16.52 -8.48
C LEU A 65 -10.71 17.91 -9.01
N GLY A 66 -11.73 17.99 -9.88
CA GLY A 66 -12.24 19.27 -10.40
C GLY A 66 -12.83 20.18 -9.32
N LYS A 67 -13.43 19.61 -8.27
CA LYS A 67 -14.03 20.37 -7.14
C LYS A 67 -13.07 20.67 -6.00
N LYS A 68 -11.80 20.22 -6.07
CA LYS A 68 -10.80 20.32 -4.98
C LYS A 68 -11.35 19.75 -3.65
N GLY A 69 -12.04 18.62 -3.74
CA GLY A 69 -12.73 18.04 -2.58
C GLY A 69 -11.78 17.61 -1.45
N THR A 70 -12.30 17.58 -0.23
CA THR A 70 -11.66 16.92 0.92
C THR A 70 -12.58 15.80 1.42
N THR A 71 -12.02 14.62 1.64
CA THR A 71 -12.77 13.47 2.19
C THR A 71 -12.56 13.36 3.70
N LYS A 72 -13.60 13.03 4.46
CA LYS A 72 -13.50 12.82 5.91
C LYS A 72 -12.74 11.52 6.26
N ASN A 73 -12.25 11.43 7.49
CA ASN A 73 -11.54 10.25 8.02
C ASN A 73 -12.37 8.96 7.94
N GLY A 74 -11.66 7.83 7.82
CA GLY A 74 -12.21 6.54 7.40
C GLY A 74 -12.80 5.75 8.56
N GLY A 75 -13.83 4.95 8.28
CA GLY A 75 -14.41 4.04 9.25
C GLY A 75 -13.68 2.70 9.29
N THR A 76 -13.60 2.09 10.46
CA THR A 76 -13.12 0.71 10.62
C THR A 76 -14.17 -0.29 10.16
N ILE A 77 -13.76 -1.52 9.87
CA ILE A 77 -14.67 -2.65 9.69
C ILE A 77 -15.36 -2.98 11.03
N SER A 78 -16.62 -3.43 10.97
CA SER A 78 -17.35 -3.86 12.17
C SER A 78 -16.73 -5.11 12.79
N ASP A 79 -16.84 -5.25 14.12
CA ASP A 79 -16.24 -6.39 14.84
C ASP A 79 -16.81 -7.74 14.40
N ILE A 80 -18.08 -7.80 14.01
CA ILE A 80 -18.71 -9.02 13.50
C ILE A 80 -18.04 -9.46 12.18
N ARG A 81 -17.73 -8.52 11.30
CA ARG A 81 -16.99 -8.82 10.06
C ARG A 81 -15.54 -9.19 10.34
N LYS A 82 -14.87 -8.58 11.31
CA LYS A 82 -13.53 -9.02 11.75
C LYS A 82 -13.57 -10.48 12.20
N LYS A 83 -14.55 -10.82 13.04
CA LYS A 83 -14.76 -12.20 13.51
C LYS A 83 -14.96 -13.18 12.35
N THR A 84 -15.75 -12.81 11.34
CA THR A 84 -15.95 -13.64 10.12
C THR A 84 -14.64 -13.89 9.37
N LEU A 85 -13.77 -12.86 9.28
CA LEU A 85 -12.46 -13.02 8.65
C LEU A 85 -11.53 -13.94 9.46
N ASP A 86 -11.54 -13.82 10.78
CA ASP A 86 -10.74 -14.65 11.69
C ASP A 86 -11.19 -16.11 11.66
N GLU A 87 -12.50 -16.36 11.74
CA GLU A 87 -13.11 -17.71 11.72
C GLU A 87 -12.80 -18.48 10.43
N HIS A 88 -12.73 -17.78 9.30
CA HIS A 88 -12.42 -18.37 8.00
C HIS A 88 -10.93 -18.29 7.63
N GLU A 89 -10.08 -17.87 8.57
CA GLU A 89 -8.65 -17.66 8.37
C GLU A 89 -8.36 -16.90 7.06
N ALA A 90 -9.07 -15.80 6.84
CA ALA A 90 -9.12 -15.11 5.56
C ALA A 90 -7.74 -14.66 5.06
N ASP A 91 -7.57 -14.62 3.75
CA ASP A 91 -6.32 -14.21 3.12
C ASP A 91 -6.43 -12.79 2.52
N CYS A 92 -5.30 -12.12 2.38
CA CYS A 92 -5.21 -10.85 1.67
C CYS A 92 -5.55 -11.05 0.18
N PRO A 93 -6.53 -10.31 -0.40
CA PRO A 93 -6.91 -10.47 -1.80
C PRO A 93 -5.80 -10.12 -2.81
N HIS A 94 -4.83 -9.30 -2.40
CA HIS A 94 -3.69 -8.92 -3.25
C HIS A 94 -2.53 -9.91 -3.21
N CYS A 95 -2.20 -10.49 -2.05
CA CYS A 95 -0.96 -11.28 -1.92
C CYS A 95 -1.14 -12.62 -1.22
N GLY A 96 -2.37 -13.06 -0.94
CA GLY A 96 -2.65 -14.33 -0.26
C GLY A 96 -2.13 -14.44 1.18
N LEU A 97 -1.54 -13.39 1.75
CA LEU A 97 -1.08 -13.41 3.14
C LEU A 97 -2.28 -13.55 4.08
N ARG A 98 -2.28 -14.62 4.89
CA ARG A 98 -3.32 -14.85 5.90
C ARG A 98 -3.42 -13.68 6.88
N PHE A 99 -4.63 -13.23 7.12
CA PHE A 99 -4.94 -12.26 8.17
C PHE A 99 -4.71 -12.90 9.55
N ARG A 100 -3.92 -12.22 10.37
CA ARG A 100 -3.62 -12.61 11.74
C ARG A 100 -3.46 -11.36 12.59
N ARG A 101 -4.16 -11.33 13.73
CA ARG A 101 -4.05 -10.28 14.75
C ARG A 101 -4.27 -8.89 14.15
N GLN A 102 -3.20 -8.11 14.02
CA GLN A 102 -3.22 -6.71 13.59
C GLN A 102 -2.45 -6.50 12.28
N ASN A 103 -2.24 -7.55 11.47
CA ASN A 103 -1.51 -7.45 10.20
C ASN A 103 -2.37 -6.95 9.02
N HIS A 104 -3.63 -6.55 9.27
CA HIS A 104 -4.57 -6.10 8.26
C HIS A 104 -5.35 -4.86 8.70
N ASN A 105 -5.86 -4.10 7.74
CA ASN A 105 -6.71 -2.93 7.94
C ASN A 105 -7.78 -2.84 6.84
N THR A 106 -8.84 -2.10 7.14
CA THR A 106 -9.83 -1.76 6.13
C THR A 106 -9.27 -0.65 5.27
N GLU A 107 -9.31 -0.84 3.96
CA GLU A 107 -8.70 0.07 3.01
C GLU A 107 -9.68 0.47 1.91
N HIS A 108 -9.43 1.63 1.31
CA HIS A 108 -10.15 2.08 0.12
C HIS A 108 -9.52 1.46 -1.13
N ILE A 109 -10.35 1.10 -2.11
CA ILE A 109 -9.84 0.57 -3.38
C ILE A 109 -9.28 1.73 -4.19
N HIS A 110 -10.04 2.77 -4.51
CA HIS A 110 -9.47 4.04 -4.91
C HIS A 110 -9.23 4.94 -3.69
N PRO A 111 -8.03 5.55 -3.57
CA PRO A 111 -7.67 6.40 -2.44
C PRO A 111 -8.57 7.62 -2.26
N LYS A 112 -8.64 8.08 -1.03
CA LYS A 112 -9.31 9.32 -0.62
C LYS A 112 -8.85 10.56 -1.38
N ALA A 113 -7.54 10.64 -1.63
CA ALA A 113 -6.94 11.75 -2.39
C ALA A 113 -7.42 11.81 -3.85
N LEU A 114 -8.10 10.76 -4.33
CA LEU A 114 -8.71 10.65 -5.66
C LEU A 114 -10.24 10.46 -5.59
N GLY A 115 -10.87 10.83 -4.48
CA GLY A 115 -12.34 10.83 -4.34
C GLY A 115 -12.93 9.57 -3.70
N GLY A 116 -12.11 8.71 -3.10
CA GLY A 116 -12.59 7.54 -2.38
C GLY A 116 -13.47 7.88 -1.16
N ASP A 117 -14.77 7.58 -1.25
CA ASP A 117 -15.71 7.81 -0.15
C ASP A 117 -15.71 6.65 0.87
N LYS A 118 -15.76 7.01 2.15
CA LYS A 118 -15.87 6.10 3.29
C LYS A 118 -17.20 5.34 3.33
N SER A 119 -18.26 5.93 2.77
CA SER A 119 -19.60 5.34 2.82
C SER A 119 -19.81 4.28 1.75
N ASP A 120 -18.98 4.30 0.70
CA ASP A 120 -19.09 3.40 -0.43
C ASP A 120 -18.54 2.01 -0.09
N LYS A 121 -19.44 1.07 0.16
CA LYS A 121 -19.07 -0.35 0.36
C LYS A 121 -18.41 -0.97 -0.87
N ASN A 122 -18.64 -0.43 -2.08
CA ASN A 122 -17.95 -0.87 -3.28
C ASN A 122 -16.49 -0.41 -3.28
N ASN A 123 -16.16 0.68 -2.59
CA ASN A 123 -14.79 1.18 -2.47
C ASN A 123 -14.07 0.69 -1.20
N ARG A 124 -14.54 -0.39 -0.56
CA ARG A 124 -13.93 -0.86 0.69
C ARG A 124 -13.55 -2.32 0.61
N ILE A 125 -12.37 -2.63 1.13
CA ILE A 125 -11.86 -3.99 1.19
C ILE A 125 -11.04 -4.21 2.47
N GLN A 126 -10.89 -5.47 2.86
CA GLN A 126 -9.90 -5.85 3.86
C GLN A 126 -8.58 -6.19 3.19
N MET A 127 -7.49 -5.58 3.62
CA MET A 127 -6.16 -5.79 3.03
C MET A 127 -5.09 -5.95 4.11
N CYS A 128 -4.01 -6.67 3.82
CA CYS A 128 -2.87 -6.69 4.73
C CYS A 128 -2.12 -5.35 4.70
N LYS A 129 -1.55 -4.97 5.84
CA LYS A 129 -0.84 -3.69 5.98
C LYS A 129 0.35 -3.56 5.01
N MET A 130 1.01 -4.68 4.68
CA MET A 130 2.11 -4.67 3.71
C MET A 130 1.65 -4.29 2.30
N CYS A 131 0.54 -4.87 1.83
CA CYS A 131 -0.04 -4.48 0.54
C CYS A 131 -0.56 -3.05 0.60
N ASN A 132 -1.20 -2.64 1.69
CA ASN A 132 -1.66 -1.26 1.82
C ASN A 132 -0.51 -0.25 1.71
N ASN A 133 0.57 -0.47 2.46
CA ASN A 133 1.75 0.38 2.41
C ASN A 133 2.35 0.39 1.00
N ALA A 134 2.49 -0.77 0.36
CA ALA A 134 3.00 -0.87 -1.00
C ALA A 134 2.13 -0.10 -2.01
N ARG A 135 0.79 -0.16 -1.90
CA ARG A 135 -0.11 0.65 -2.75
C ARG A 135 0.09 2.14 -2.57
N ASN A 136 0.27 2.59 -1.32
CA ASN A 136 0.57 3.99 -1.04
C ASN A 136 1.91 4.41 -1.65
N SER A 137 2.95 3.58 -1.50
CA SER A 137 4.25 3.82 -2.15
C SER A 137 4.13 3.84 -3.68
N THR A 138 3.36 2.93 -4.28
CA THR A 138 3.08 2.92 -5.72
C THR A 138 2.39 4.20 -6.18
N MET A 139 1.36 4.65 -5.46
CA MET A 139 0.65 5.90 -5.80
C MET A 139 1.60 7.10 -5.78
N LEU A 140 2.39 7.23 -4.71
CA LEU A 140 3.32 8.35 -4.55
C LEU A 140 4.43 8.29 -5.60
N ALA A 141 4.97 7.10 -5.88
CA ALA A 141 5.99 6.91 -6.91
C ALA A 141 5.47 7.23 -8.32
N PHE A 142 4.19 6.93 -8.59
CA PHE A 142 3.59 7.09 -9.92
C PHE A 142 3.03 8.50 -10.17
N MET A 143 2.39 9.09 -9.17
CA MET A 143 1.64 10.34 -9.30
C MET A 143 2.28 11.53 -8.56
N GLY A 144 3.32 11.28 -7.76
CA GLY A 144 3.90 12.26 -6.85
C GLY A 144 3.02 12.53 -5.63
N ASP A 145 3.22 13.71 -5.05
CA ASP A 145 2.61 14.09 -3.78
C ASP A 145 1.22 14.70 -3.92
N ALA A 146 0.36 14.36 -2.96
CA ALA A 146 -0.90 15.05 -2.78
C ALA A 146 -0.67 16.54 -2.40
N PRO A 147 -1.61 17.45 -2.73
CA PRO A 147 -2.91 17.17 -3.32
C PRO A 147 -2.92 17.15 -4.86
N TYR A 148 -3.45 16.07 -5.43
CA TYR A 148 -3.48 15.84 -6.87
C TYR A 148 -4.34 16.82 -7.67
N PHE A 149 -5.29 17.51 -7.01
CA PHE A 149 -6.11 18.54 -7.68
C PHE A 149 -5.28 19.74 -8.17
N ASN A 150 -4.07 19.95 -7.65
CA ASN A 150 -3.19 21.05 -8.07
C ASN A 150 -2.69 20.87 -9.50
N GLN A 151 -2.57 19.63 -9.97
CA GLN A 151 -2.06 19.29 -11.30
C GLN A 151 -3.17 18.82 -12.25
N TYR A 152 -4.43 18.87 -11.81
CA TYR A 152 -5.57 18.49 -12.63
C TYR A 152 -5.94 19.63 -13.59
N PRO A 153 -6.22 19.38 -14.88
CA PRO A 153 -6.42 18.08 -15.52
C PRO A 153 -5.15 17.44 -16.12
N SER A 154 -3.99 18.09 -16.07
CA SER A 154 -2.77 17.60 -16.74
C SER A 154 -2.32 16.22 -16.25
N ASN A 155 -2.50 15.88 -14.97
CA ASN A 155 -2.16 14.58 -14.39
C ASN A 155 -3.29 13.53 -14.46
N TRP A 156 -4.35 13.79 -15.24
CA TRP A 156 -5.46 12.84 -15.37
C TRP A 156 -5.03 11.48 -15.92
N PRO A 157 -4.15 11.38 -16.94
CA PRO A 157 -3.70 10.08 -17.44
C PRO A 157 -3.10 9.18 -16.35
N GLU A 158 -2.30 9.74 -15.45
CA GLU A 158 -1.69 9.05 -14.31
C GLU A 158 -2.76 8.66 -13.28
N ALA A 159 -3.65 9.60 -12.93
CA ALA A 159 -4.74 9.32 -12.00
C ALA A 159 -5.65 8.19 -12.50
N GLU A 160 -6.04 8.25 -13.78
CA GLU A 160 -6.85 7.23 -14.44
C GLU A 160 -6.16 5.87 -14.42
N ALA A 161 -4.89 5.79 -14.84
CA ALA A 161 -4.16 4.53 -14.88
C ALA A 161 -4.03 3.89 -13.49
N TYR A 162 -3.73 4.68 -12.45
CA TYR A 162 -3.64 4.19 -11.08
C TYR A 162 -5.01 3.73 -10.53
N LEU A 163 -6.09 4.46 -10.84
CA LEU A 163 -7.46 4.07 -10.47
C LEU A 163 -7.87 2.75 -11.14
N LEU A 164 -7.67 2.64 -12.45
CA LEU A 164 -7.98 1.43 -13.20
C LEU A 164 -7.18 0.23 -12.68
N TRP A 165 -5.88 0.40 -12.39
CA TRP A 165 -5.05 -0.64 -11.79
C TRP A 165 -5.54 -1.05 -10.41
N SER A 166 -5.94 -0.08 -9.59
CA SER A 166 -6.47 -0.31 -8.25
C SER A 166 -7.76 -1.13 -8.27
N GLU A 167 -8.69 -0.81 -9.17
CA GLU A 167 -9.96 -1.54 -9.30
C GLU A 167 -9.73 -2.94 -9.92
N LEU A 168 -8.92 -3.02 -10.97
CA LEU A 168 -8.62 -4.26 -11.69
C LEU A 168 -7.95 -5.31 -10.80
N THR A 169 -6.93 -4.93 -10.04
CA THR A 169 -6.20 -5.86 -9.17
C THR A 169 -7.03 -6.39 -8.01
N ILE A 170 -8.12 -5.70 -7.67
CA ILE A 170 -9.09 -6.15 -6.68
C ILE A 170 -10.17 -7.02 -7.29
N ASP A 171 -10.61 -6.79 -8.52
CA ASP A 171 -11.67 -7.63 -9.08
C ASP A 171 -11.15 -8.91 -9.72
N GLU A 172 -9.96 -8.84 -10.34
CA GLU A 172 -9.40 -9.92 -11.16
C GLU A 172 -8.12 -10.54 -10.56
N GLY A 173 -7.67 -10.03 -9.42
CA GLY A 173 -6.43 -10.48 -8.78
C GLY A 173 -5.20 -9.68 -9.22
N LEU A 174 -4.13 -9.80 -8.43
CA LEU A 174 -2.93 -8.98 -8.59
C LEU A 174 -2.28 -9.12 -9.96
N SER A 175 -2.24 -10.33 -10.53
CA SER A 175 -1.65 -10.59 -11.85
C SER A 175 -2.35 -9.86 -12.99
N ALA A 176 -3.65 -9.56 -12.85
CA ALA A 176 -4.38 -8.78 -13.84
C ALA A 176 -3.85 -7.34 -13.97
N GLY A 177 -3.18 -6.85 -12.91
CA GLY A 177 -2.53 -5.54 -12.91
C GLY A 177 -1.47 -5.36 -13.98
N ALA A 178 -0.86 -6.45 -14.48
CA ALA A 178 0.15 -6.40 -15.55
C ALA A 178 -0.37 -5.79 -16.87
N GLN A 179 -1.69 -5.62 -17.01
CA GLN A 179 -2.32 -4.88 -18.11
C GLN A 179 -2.09 -3.36 -18.04
N ILE A 180 -1.58 -2.86 -16.91
CA ILE A 180 -1.17 -1.46 -16.69
C ILE A 180 0.27 -1.53 -16.15
N PRO A 181 1.26 -1.74 -17.04
CA PRO A 181 2.59 -2.21 -16.66
C PRO A 181 3.32 -1.32 -15.67
N GLU A 182 3.40 0.00 -15.91
CA GLU A 182 4.21 0.87 -15.04
C GLU A 182 3.68 0.90 -13.60
N VAL A 183 2.36 0.99 -13.41
CA VAL A 183 1.76 0.98 -12.07
C VAL A 183 1.98 -0.38 -11.40
N HIS A 184 1.86 -1.47 -12.16
CA HIS A 184 2.04 -2.82 -11.63
C HIS A 184 3.47 -3.10 -11.21
N GLU A 185 4.45 -2.76 -12.04
CA GLU A 185 5.88 -2.92 -11.74
C GLU A 185 6.28 -2.16 -10.47
N LEU A 186 5.80 -0.91 -10.32
CA LEU A 186 6.01 -0.13 -9.10
C LEU A 186 5.47 -0.82 -7.86
N PHE A 187 4.31 -1.49 -7.96
CA PHE A 187 3.76 -2.25 -6.86
C PHE A 187 4.54 -3.54 -6.58
N ILE A 188 4.95 -4.28 -7.62
CA ILE A 188 5.74 -5.50 -7.44
C ILE A 188 7.09 -5.19 -6.80
N GLU A 189 7.73 -4.09 -7.20
CA GLU A 189 8.95 -3.58 -6.54
C GLU A 189 8.66 -3.24 -5.07
N ALA A 190 7.66 -2.40 -4.81
CA ALA A 190 7.33 -1.94 -3.46
C ALA A 190 6.92 -3.08 -2.51
N ARG A 191 6.22 -4.11 -3.03
CA ARG A 191 5.66 -5.19 -2.22
C ARG A 191 6.57 -6.41 -2.11
N PHE A 192 7.26 -6.77 -3.19
CA PHE A 192 7.97 -8.05 -3.32
C PHE A 192 9.42 -7.89 -3.77
N ALA A 193 9.97 -6.66 -3.75
CA ALA A 193 11.35 -6.40 -4.19
C ALA A 193 11.63 -6.89 -5.62
N GLY A 194 10.64 -6.76 -6.50
CA GLY A 194 10.76 -7.04 -7.93
C GLY A 194 10.28 -8.42 -8.36
N GLU A 195 10.10 -9.37 -7.43
CA GLU A 195 9.69 -10.74 -7.78
C GLU A 195 8.50 -11.23 -6.93
N MET A 196 7.35 -11.45 -7.58
CA MET A 196 6.16 -11.96 -6.91
C MET A 196 6.33 -13.46 -6.59
N PRO A 197 6.27 -13.87 -5.30
CA PRO A 197 6.41 -15.28 -4.97
C PRO A 197 5.19 -16.07 -5.44
N LEU A 198 5.39 -17.33 -5.83
CA LEU A 198 4.29 -18.23 -6.25
C LEU A 198 3.20 -18.41 -5.18
N SER A 199 3.56 -18.20 -3.91
CA SER A 199 2.65 -18.25 -2.77
C SER A 199 1.79 -16.99 -2.61
N ALA A 200 2.05 -15.92 -3.38
CA ALA A 200 1.31 -14.64 -3.29
C ALA A 200 -0.07 -14.70 -3.95
N GLN A 201 -0.83 -15.76 -3.69
CA GLN A 201 -2.13 -15.99 -4.29
C GLN A 201 -3.16 -16.38 -3.22
N PRO A 202 -4.27 -15.64 -3.10
CA PRO A 202 -5.27 -15.92 -2.09
C PRO A 202 -6.00 -17.23 -2.34
N ARG A 203 -6.40 -17.90 -1.25
CA ARG A 203 -7.24 -19.10 -1.28
C ARG A 203 -8.59 -18.84 -0.63
N ARG A 204 -8.59 -17.96 0.38
CA ARG A 204 -9.74 -17.66 1.24
C ARG A 204 -9.90 -16.16 1.43
N ALA A 205 -9.67 -15.38 0.38
CA ALA A 205 -9.92 -13.95 0.42
C ALA A 205 -11.41 -13.64 0.25
N TYR A 206 -11.76 -12.45 0.71
CA TYR A 206 -13.05 -11.81 0.47
C TYR A 206 -12.86 -10.66 -0.50
N GLY A 207 -13.85 -10.46 -1.35
CA GLY A 207 -13.90 -9.30 -2.24
C GLY A 207 -14.29 -8.01 -1.51
N ARG A 208 -14.83 -7.08 -2.30
CA ARG A 208 -15.33 -5.78 -1.84
C ARG A 208 -16.35 -5.96 -0.72
N PHE A 209 -16.44 -5.00 0.17
CA PHE A 209 -17.39 -5.00 1.29
C PHE A 209 -18.85 -5.06 0.87
N SER A 210 -19.18 -4.71 -0.38
CA SER A 210 -20.51 -4.87 -0.96
C SER A 210 -20.84 -6.31 -1.37
N THR A 211 -19.84 -7.19 -1.50
CA THR A 211 -20.02 -8.55 -2.02
C THR A 211 -20.24 -9.60 -0.94
N TRP A 212 -20.06 -9.26 0.34
CA TRP A 212 -20.19 -10.19 1.45
C TRP A 212 -20.71 -9.53 2.73
N SER A 213 -21.26 -10.35 3.60
CA SER A 213 -21.84 -10.03 4.91
C SER A 213 -21.21 -10.89 6.01
N ALA A 214 -21.53 -10.56 7.26
CA ALA A 214 -21.09 -11.37 8.39
C ALA A 214 -21.61 -12.81 8.28
N GLY A 215 -20.72 -13.78 8.47
CA GLY A 215 -21.02 -15.21 8.33
C GLY A 215 -20.88 -15.78 6.91
N ASP A 216 -20.67 -14.95 5.90
CA ASP A 216 -20.43 -15.42 4.53
C ASP A 216 -19.10 -16.17 4.44
N ARG A 217 -19.00 -17.08 3.46
CA ARG A 217 -17.75 -17.75 3.12
C ARG A 217 -16.87 -16.84 2.24
N PRO A 218 -15.55 -17.11 2.17
CA PRO A 218 -14.67 -16.42 1.22
C PRO A 218 -15.22 -16.46 -0.21
N ASN A 219 -15.36 -15.27 -0.82
CA ASN A 219 -16.09 -15.08 -2.08
C ASN A 219 -15.27 -14.34 -3.16
N TYR A 220 -13.97 -14.13 -2.92
CA TYR A 220 -13.10 -13.42 -3.84
C TYR A 220 -12.92 -14.20 -5.15
N ALA A 221 -13.13 -13.53 -6.29
CA ALA A 221 -13.03 -14.16 -7.61
C ALA A 221 -11.63 -14.71 -7.92
N GLY A 222 -10.58 -14.07 -7.39
CA GLY A 222 -9.20 -14.53 -7.54
C GLY A 222 -8.77 -15.61 -6.54
N ASN A 223 -9.68 -16.20 -5.77
CA ASN A 223 -9.35 -17.31 -4.89
C ASN A 223 -8.99 -18.55 -5.70
N ARG A 224 -7.77 -19.06 -5.50
CA ARG A 224 -7.36 -20.31 -6.13
C ARG A 224 -8.00 -21.52 -5.48
N THR A 225 -8.48 -22.42 -6.33
CA THR A 225 -8.94 -23.75 -5.94
C THR A 225 -7.76 -24.65 -5.57
N ALA A 226 -8.02 -25.69 -4.77
CA ALA A 226 -7.01 -26.70 -4.45
C ALA A 226 -6.47 -27.40 -5.72
N ALA A 227 -7.30 -27.60 -6.74
CA ALA A 227 -6.92 -28.21 -8.01
C ALA A 227 -5.89 -27.38 -8.79
N GLU A 228 -6.06 -26.05 -8.84
CA GLU A 228 -5.13 -25.15 -9.54
C GLU A 228 -3.77 -25.08 -8.86
N LEU A 229 -3.72 -25.28 -7.54
CA LEU A 229 -2.47 -25.30 -6.79
C LEU A 229 -1.70 -26.61 -6.99
N SER A 230 -2.40 -27.73 -7.17
CA SER A 230 -1.79 -29.03 -7.46
C SER A 230 -1.26 -29.16 -8.89
N GLN A 231 -1.69 -28.28 -9.80
CA GLN A 231 -1.22 -28.23 -11.19
C GLN A 231 -0.11 -27.20 -11.43
N ALA A 232 0.38 -26.53 -10.37
CA ALA A 232 1.54 -25.66 -10.51
C ALA A 232 2.71 -26.49 -11.09
N PRO A 233 3.30 -26.10 -12.22
CA PRO A 233 4.35 -26.89 -12.85
C PRO A 233 5.47 -27.07 -11.83
N ALA A 234 5.80 -28.33 -11.54
CA ALA A 234 7.02 -28.65 -10.81
C ALA A 234 8.16 -27.95 -11.56
N THR A 235 8.85 -27.03 -10.88
CA THR A 235 9.96 -26.27 -11.44
C THR A 235 10.84 -27.25 -12.20
N PRO A 236 11.00 -27.09 -13.53
CA PRO A 236 11.92 -27.95 -14.25
C PRO A 236 13.30 -27.69 -13.64
N THR A 237 13.88 -28.72 -13.04
CA THR A 237 15.30 -28.73 -12.68
C THR A 237 16.06 -28.48 -13.98
N GLN A 238 16.45 -27.22 -14.24
CA GLN A 238 17.25 -26.91 -15.40
C GLN A 238 18.66 -27.46 -15.17
N PRO A 239 19.22 -28.21 -16.14
CA PRO A 239 20.64 -28.52 -16.14
C PRO A 239 21.42 -27.23 -16.44
N ASP A 240 22.56 -27.10 -15.76
CA ASP A 240 23.50 -25.98 -15.86
C ASP A 240 23.78 -25.59 -17.34
N ALA A 241 23.29 -24.43 -17.77
CA ALA A 241 23.58 -23.89 -19.10
C ALA A 241 23.79 -22.37 -19.04
N GLU A 242 25.06 -22.01 -19.25
CA GLU A 242 25.69 -20.75 -19.65
C GLU A 242 24.90 -19.43 -19.55
N ARG A 243 25.43 -18.61 -18.63
CA ARG A 243 25.14 -17.21 -18.32
C ARG A 243 25.23 -16.32 -19.57
N SER A 244 24.08 -16.06 -20.19
CA SER A 244 23.89 -14.97 -21.16
C SER A 244 23.44 -13.71 -20.40
N THR A 245 24.16 -12.61 -20.54
CA THR A 245 23.87 -11.33 -19.87
C THR A 245 22.62 -10.66 -20.46
N PRO A 246 21.70 -10.13 -19.63
CA PRO A 246 20.51 -9.45 -20.14
C PRO A 246 20.80 -8.01 -20.55
N SER A 247 20.18 -7.62 -21.66
CA SER A 247 20.15 -6.29 -22.25
C SER A 247 19.43 -5.29 -21.33
N VAL A 248 20.07 -4.15 -21.07
CA VAL A 248 19.52 -3.03 -20.29
C VAL A 248 18.48 -2.28 -21.12
N THR A 249 17.19 -2.52 -20.85
CA THR A 249 16.06 -1.76 -21.39
C THR A 249 15.66 -0.62 -20.43
N MET A 250 14.90 0.36 -20.95
CA MET A 250 14.57 1.67 -20.33
C MET A 250 13.88 1.64 -18.95
N GLY A 251 13.67 0.48 -18.31
CA GLY A 251 13.12 0.34 -16.96
C GLY A 251 14.02 0.90 -15.83
N SER A 252 15.30 1.21 -16.11
CA SER A 252 16.25 1.66 -15.08
C SER A 252 16.03 3.09 -14.57
N PHE A 253 15.28 3.93 -15.29
CA PHE A 253 15.02 5.31 -14.90
C PHE A 253 13.75 5.45 -14.02
N LEU A 254 12.67 4.73 -14.36
CA LEU A 254 11.46 4.64 -13.51
C LEU A 254 11.75 3.88 -12.21
N ALA A 255 12.57 2.82 -12.25
CA ALA A 255 13.07 2.13 -11.06
C ALA A 255 14.04 2.98 -10.20
N ARG A 256 14.47 4.16 -10.66
CA ARG A 256 15.27 5.13 -9.88
C ARG A 256 14.38 6.17 -9.20
N MET A 257 13.34 6.68 -9.85
CA MET A 257 12.37 7.59 -9.23
C MET A 257 11.47 6.88 -8.20
N ALA A 258 11.03 5.66 -8.50
CA ALA A 258 10.25 4.85 -7.57
C ALA A 258 10.95 4.63 -6.22
N ARG A 259 12.28 4.52 -6.26
CA ARG A 259 13.11 4.20 -5.08
C ARG A 259 13.39 5.42 -4.20
N ASN A 260 13.59 6.61 -4.78
CA ASN A 260 13.69 7.85 -4.00
C ASN A 260 12.34 8.22 -3.35
N VAL A 261 11.22 7.91 -4.00
CA VAL A 261 9.89 8.07 -3.41
C VAL A 261 9.61 6.98 -2.38
N LEU A 262 9.99 5.72 -2.61
CA LEU A 262 9.93 4.67 -1.58
C LEU A 262 10.73 5.06 -0.31
N ASP A 263 11.95 5.59 -0.45
CA ASP A 263 12.76 6.07 0.67
C ASP A 263 12.10 7.25 1.42
N TRP A 264 11.39 8.15 0.73
CA TRP A 264 10.62 9.25 1.34
C TRP A 264 9.28 8.80 1.96
N VAL A 265 8.61 7.80 1.38
CA VAL A 265 7.33 7.24 1.88
C VAL A 265 7.52 6.39 3.14
N PHE A 266 8.69 5.80 3.32
CA PHE A 266 9.06 5.17 4.59
C PHE A 266 9.55 6.17 5.66
N ASP A 267 9.66 7.45 5.34
CA ASP A 267 10.04 8.56 6.24
C ASP A 267 8.82 9.24 6.91
N TYR A 268 7.64 8.59 6.88
CA TYR A 268 6.39 9.16 7.41
C TYR A 268 6.39 9.22 8.95
N SER A 269 6.63 10.42 9.49
CA SER A 269 6.26 10.80 10.86
C SER A 269 4.74 11.03 10.94
N PRO A 270 3.97 10.27 11.73
CA PRO A 270 2.58 10.59 11.97
C PRO A 270 2.50 11.82 12.90
N ASP A 271 1.79 12.85 12.45
CA ASP A 271 1.31 13.94 13.31
C ASP A 271 0.45 13.36 14.44
N ASP A 272 0.94 13.47 15.67
CA ASP A 272 0.16 13.30 16.90
C ASP A 272 -0.83 14.47 17.00
N SER A 273 -2.03 14.29 16.42
CA SER A 273 -3.18 15.15 16.66
C SER A 273 -4.04 14.57 17.78
N SER A 274 -3.62 14.80 19.01
CA SER A 274 -4.50 14.85 20.18
C SER A 274 -4.90 16.31 20.45
N GLU A 275 -6.16 16.48 20.87
CA GLU A 275 -6.89 17.73 21.15
C GLU A 275 -6.15 18.80 22.00
N PRO A 276 -6.61 20.07 21.95
CA PRO A 276 -5.88 21.20 22.50
C PRO A 276 -6.10 21.27 24.01
N GLU A 277 -5.02 21.13 24.78
CA GLU A 277 -4.92 21.77 26.07
C GLU A 277 -3.98 22.96 25.97
N ASP A 278 -4.48 24.10 26.40
CA ASP A 278 -3.76 25.36 26.55
C ASP A 278 -2.43 25.15 27.29
N LYS A 279 -1.31 25.53 26.65
CA LYS A 279 -0.16 26.21 27.28
C LYS A 279 0.93 26.55 26.25
N GLU A 280 0.98 27.84 25.95
CA GLU A 280 2.14 28.71 25.87
C GLU A 280 3.56 28.08 26.01
N SER A 281 4.38 28.33 24.97
CA SER A 281 5.83 28.52 25.01
C SER A 281 6.73 27.34 25.40
N SER A 282 7.35 26.69 24.41
CA SER A 282 8.82 26.65 24.21
C SER A 282 9.21 25.65 23.13
N LYS A 283 9.82 26.14 22.04
CA LYS A 283 10.59 25.30 21.10
C LYS A 283 11.78 24.68 21.85
N LYS A 284 11.73 23.37 22.11
CA LYS A 284 12.90 22.55 22.41
C LYS A 284 13.04 21.45 21.36
N LEU A 285 14.11 21.54 20.59
CA LEU A 285 14.69 20.43 19.83
C LEU A 285 14.92 19.27 20.82
N PHE A 286 14.17 18.18 20.70
CA PHE A 286 14.38 16.95 21.46
C PHE A 286 14.99 15.89 20.52
N THR A 287 16.30 15.93 20.33
CA THR A 287 17.08 14.72 20.07
C THR A 287 17.48 14.16 21.43
N ALA A 288 16.57 13.41 22.05
CA ALA A 288 16.94 12.59 23.21
C ALA A 288 17.79 11.43 22.69
N VAL A 289 19.11 11.63 22.65
CA VAL A 289 20.09 10.55 22.47
C VAL A 289 19.87 9.59 23.64
N THR A 290 19.21 8.47 23.38
CA THR A 290 19.02 7.42 24.38
C THR A 290 20.35 6.70 24.49
N THR A 291 21.03 6.86 25.62
CA THR A 291 22.31 6.18 25.87
C THR A 291 22.09 4.66 25.81
N PRO A 292 22.91 3.93 25.03
CA PRO A 292 22.80 2.47 24.96
C PRO A 292 23.01 1.85 26.35
N THR A 293 22.24 0.81 26.66
CA THR A 293 22.44 0.01 27.88
C THR A 293 23.81 -0.67 27.87
N SER A 294 24.38 -1.02 29.04
CA SER A 294 25.67 -1.73 29.13
C SER A 294 25.75 -2.98 28.23
N ASP A 295 24.64 -3.71 28.09
CA ASP A 295 24.55 -4.90 27.25
C ASP A 295 24.59 -4.57 25.75
N ALA A 296 24.07 -3.41 25.35
CA ALA A 296 24.10 -2.95 23.97
C ALA A 296 25.53 -2.58 23.53
N VAL A 297 26.31 -1.96 24.43
CA VAL A 297 27.72 -1.62 24.16
C VAL A 297 28.55 -2.89 23.95
N ALA A 298 28.38 -3.90 24.80
CA ALA A 298 29.08 -5.18 24.65
C ALA A 298 28.69 -5.91 23.35
N LEU A 299 27.41 -5.84 22.97
CA LEU A 299 26.92 -6.44 21.74
C LEU A 299 27.47 -5.73 20.49
N LEU A 300 27.44 -4.40 20.46
CA LEU A 300 28.01 -3.62 19.36
C LEU A 300 29.52 -3.88 19.20
N ALA A 301 30.25 -4.01 20.30
CA ALA A 301 31.68 -4.37 20.26
C ALA A 301 31.91 -5.76 19.64
N ALA A 302 31.08 -6.76 19.97
CA ALA A 302 31.17 -8.09 19.39
C ALA A 302 30.83 -8.10 17.89
N TRP A 303 29.82 -7.34 17.47
CA TRP A 303 29.49 -7.16 16.06
C TRP A 303 30.59 -6.45 15.30
N LYS A 304 31.20 -5.42 15.89
CA LYS A 304 32.36 -4.71 15.31
C LYS A 304 33.50 -5.68 15.02
N THR A 305 33.91 -6.50 15.98
CA THR A 305 34.95 -7.52 15.76
C THR A 305 34.60 -8.48 14.61
N THR A 306 33.33 -8.88 14.50
CA THR A 306 32.88 -9.76 13.42
C THR A 306 32.91 -9.05 12.06
N LEU A 307 32.49 -7.79 12.02
CA LEU A 307 32.51 -6.96 10.82
C LEU A 307 33.93 -6.64 10.36
N ASP A 308 34.86 -6.35 11.27
CA ASP A 308 36.26 -6.09 10.94
C ASP A 308 36.86 -7.28 10.17
N ILE A 309 36.65 -8.51 10.67
CA ILE A 309 37.07 -9.74 9.97
C ILE A 309 36.44 -9.83 8.58
N GLN A 310 35.15 -9.51 8.46
CA GLN A 310 34.45 -9.59 7.18
C GLN A 310 34.88 -8.52 6.19
N PHE A 311 35.19 -7.31 6.65
CA PHE A 311 35.75 -6.26 5.82
C PHE A 311 37.13 -6.65 5.33
N ASP A 312 37.99 -7.19 6.19
CA ASP A 312 39.33 -7.65 5.81
C ASP A 312 39.27 -8.78 4.75
N GLU A 313 38.41 -9.78 4.96
CA GLU A 313 38.24 -10.91 4.03
C GLU A 313 37.69 -10.48 2.66
N ARG A 314 36.94 -9.37 2.61
CA ARG A 314 36.19 -8.92 1.42
C ARG A 314 36.65 -7.56 0.89
N GLN A 315 37.91 -7.22 1.14
CA GLN A 315 38.57 -6.02 0.58
C GLN A 315 37.80 -4.73 0.89
N GLY A 316 37.39 -4.56 2.15
CA GLY A 316 36.70 -3.36 2.64
C GLY A 316 35.22 -3.26 2.25
N SER A 317 34.59 -4.35 1.80
CA SER A 317 33.16 -4.35 1.45
C SER A 317 32.37 -5.52 2.03
N VAL A 318 31.18 -5.25 2.59
CA VAL A 318 30.30 -6.27 3.17
C VAL A 318 28.87 -6.09 2.65
N PRO A 319 28.17 -7.14 2.19
CA PRO A 319 26.76 -7.04 1.83
C PRO A 319 25.90 -6.60 3.01
N LEU A 320 25.03 -5.61 2.80
CA LEU A 320 24.10 -5.12 3.82
C LEU A 320 23.20 -6.25 4.35
N GLY A 321 22.80 -7.18 3.48
CA GLY A 321 22.04 -8.37 3.89
C GLY A 321 22.77 -9.20 4.94
N MET A 322 24.07 -9.43 4.77
CA MET A 322 24.88 -10.19 5.71
C MET A 322 24.97 -9.49 7.08
N PHE A 323 25.19 -8.17 7.08
CA PHE A 323 25.16 -7.39 8.32
C PHE A 323 23.79 -7.50 9.00
N TRP A 324 22.71 -7.40 8.24
CA TRP A 324 21.35 -7.47 8.78
C TRP A 324 20.97 -8.86 9.28
N ASP A 325 21.46 -9.93 8.65
CA ASP A 325 21.28 -11.31 9.12
C ASP A 325 21.92 -11.52 10.50
N MET A 326 23.09 -10.92 10.73
CA MET A 326 23.73 -10.92 12.06
C MET A 326 22.87 -10.21 13.11
N VAL A 327 22.31 -9.04 12.77
CA VAL A 327 21.39 -8.29 13.63
C VAL A 327 20.12 -9.10 13.94
N ALA A 328 19.55 -9.75 12.92
CA ALA A 328 18.34 -10.58 13.06
C ALA A 328 18.58 -11.83 13.91
N ALA A 329 19.71 -12.52 13.70
CA ALA A 329 20.09 -13.71 14.47
C ALA A 329 20.22 -13.40 15.97
N GLU A 330 20.82 -12.25 16.30
CA GLU A 330 20.94 -11.83 17.69
C GLU A 330 19.59 -11.45 18.32
N LYS A 331 18.74 -10.75 17.56
CA LYS A 331 17.37 -10.46 17.98
C LYS A 331 16.58 -11.75 18.26
N ASP A 332 16.79 -12.80 17.47
CA ASP A 332 16.17 -14.11 17.69
C ASP A 332 16.77 -14.84 18.90
N ARG A 333 18.09 -14.79 19.07
CA ARG A 333 18.81 -15.34 20.23
C ARG A 333 18.30 -14.76 21.55
N LEU A 334 18.02 -13.46 21.58
CA LEU A 334 17.46 -12.77 22.75
C LEU A 334 15.95 -12.94 22.92
N GLY A 335 15.25 -13.53 21.94
CA GLY A 335 13.80 -13.73 21.98
C GLY A 335 13.00 -12.42 21.99
N LEU A 336 13.58 -11.32 21.51
CA LEU A 336 12.96 -9.99 21.57
C LEU A 336 12.14 -9.69 20.31
N ALA A 337 11.09 -8.87 20.48
CA ALA A 337 10.41 -8.24 19.36
C ALA A 337 11.29 -7.11 18.79
N TRP A 338 11.26 -6.90 17.47
CA TRP A 338 12.07 -5.89 16.76
C TRP A 338 12.07 -4.52 17.44
N ARG A 339 10.88 -4.00 17.80
CA ARG A 339 10.76 -2.68 18.45
C ARG A 339 11.47 -2.60 19.80
N ALA A 340 11.49 -3.69 20.56
CA ALA A 340 12.17 -3.72 21.87
C ALA A 340 13.68 -3.84 21.69
N PHE A 341 14.11 -4.70 20.75
CA PHE A 341 15.51 -4.89 20.41
C PHE A 341 16.16 -3.61 19.85
N GLU A 342 15.57 -3.00 18.83
CA GLU A 342 16.09 -1.77 18.22
C GLU A 342 16.13 -0.61 19.23
N ARG A 343 15.14 -0.49 20.12
CA ARG A 343 15.16 0.50 21.19
C ARG A 343 16.32 0.28 22.17
N GLY A 344 16.66 -0.97 22.48
CA GLY A 344 17.80 -1.30 23.34
C GLY A 344 19.14 -0.88 22.71
N LEU A 345 19.21 -0.87 21.38
CA LEU A 345 20.36 -0.43 20.59
C LEU A 345 20.34 1.08 20.25
N GLY A 346 19.36 1.84 20.76
CA GLY A 346 19.21 3.25 20.42
C GLY A 346 18.82 3.51 18.95
N VAL A 347 18.35 2.49 18.22
CA VAL A 347 17.99 2.59 16.80
C VAL A 347 16.53 2.97 16.62
N THR A 348 16.25 3.85 15.66
CA THR A 348 14.87 4.25 15.34
C THR A 348 14.09 3.11 14.68
N HIS A 349 13.01 2.65 15.34
CA HIS A 349 12.23 1.49 14.87
C HIS A 349 11.63 1.66 13.46
N ARG A 350 11.36 2.90 13.04
CA ARG A 350 10.68 3.21 11.77
C ARG A 350 11.62 3.51 10.61
N GLY A 351 12.93 3.47 10.79
CA GLY A 351 13.88 3.70 9.70
C GLY A 351 13.88 2.59 8.64
N SER A 352 14.28 2.94 7.42
CA SER A 352 14.63 1.95 6.39
C SER A 352 15.81 1.08 6.87
N MET A 353 15.99 -0.10 6.28
CA MET A 353 17.11 -0.98 6.64
C MET A 353 18.48 -0.30 6.48
N PRO A 354 18.77 0.44 5.38
CA PRO A 354 20.00 1.24 5.30
C PRO A 354 20.12 2.29 6.40
N ALA A 355 19.04 3.01 6.74
CA ALA A 355 19.09 4.04 7.79
C ALA A 355 19.36 3.45 9.18
N LYS A 356 18.76 2.29 9.48
CA LYS A 356 19.03 1.55 10.72
C LYS A 356 20.46 1.00 10.75
N ALA A 357 20.93 0.49 9.62
CA ALA A 357 22.30 0.03 9.49
C ALA A 357 23.29 1.16 9.66
N SER A 358 23.02 2.36 9.13
CA SER A 358 23.84 3.55 9.37
C SER A 358 23.98 3.85 10.85
N GLN A 359 22.86 3.93 11.58
CA GLN A 359 22.89 4.23 13.02
C GLN A 359 23.71 3.21 13.81
N LEU A 360 23.66 1.93 13.42
CA LEU A 360 24.45 0.89 14.09
C LEU A 360 25.93 0.97 13.72
N LEU A 361 26.26 1.18 12.43
CA LEU A 361 27.63 1.30 11.94
C LEU A 361 28.33 2.55 12.50
N GLU A 362 27.62 3.68 12.58
CA GLU A 362 28.09 4.91 13.21
C GLU A 362 28.37 4.72 14.70
N GLN A 363 27.50 3.98 15.42
CA GLN A 363 27.73 3.62 16.83
C GLN A 363 28.94 2.69 17.04
N MET A 364 29.41 2.03 15.97
CA MET A 364 30.63 1.20 15.97
C MET A 364 31.86 1.97 15.44
N ASP A 365 31.73 3.27 15.20
CA ASP A 365 32.77 4.15 14.67
C ASP A 365 33.24 3.80 13.24
N TYR A 366 32.35 3.27 12.38
CA TYR A 366 32.67 3.09 10.97
C TYR A 366 32.37 4.36 10.16
N SER A 367 33.31 4.72 9.29
CA SER A 367 33.06 5.61 8.15
C SER A 367 32.80 4.75 6.91
N PHE A 368 31.63 4.88 6.30
CA PHE A 368 31.20 3.99 5.21
C PHE A 368 30.31 4.72 4.19
N VAL A 369 30.21 4.13 3.01
CA VAL A 369 29.24 4.48 1.98
C VAL A 369 28.46 3.24 1.54
N PHE A 370 27.17 3.41 1.28
CA PHE A 370 26.40 2.34 0.65
C PHE A 370 26.58 2.38 -0.87
N LYS A 371 27.14 1.31 -1.43
CA LYS A 371 27.24 1.11 -2.86
C LYS A 371 26.16 0.13 -3.32
N LYS A 372 25.27 0.59 -4.19
CA LYS A 372 24.23 -0.25 -4.79
C LYS A 372 24.83 -1.18 -5.85
N THR A 373 24.47 -2.45 -5.80
CA THR A 373 24.82 -3.50 -6.77
C THR A 373 23.55 -4.16 -7.31
N ASP A 374 23.69 -5.03 -8.31
CA ASP A 374 22.55 -5.81 -8.84
C ASP A 374 21.99 -6.78 -7.78
N ASP A 375 22.84 -7.23 -6.85
CA ASP A 375 22.50 -8.15 -5.76
C ASP A 375 22.09 -7.44 -4.45
N GLY A 376 21.93 -6.11 -4.45
CA GLY A 376 21.49 -5.33 -3.29
C GLY A 376 22.38 -4.15 -2.93
N TYR A 377 22.70 -4.00 -1.64
CA TYR A 377 23.57 -2.93 -1.13
C TYR A 377 24.83 -3.53 -0.52
N LEU A 378 25.98 -2.93 -0.83
CA LEU A 378 27.25 -3.15 -0.15
C LEU A 378 27.51 -1.99 0.80
N ILE A 379 27.95 -2.31 2.01
CA ILE A 379 28.62 -1.38 2.91
C ILE A 379 30.08 -1.36 2.46
N VAL A 380 30.59 -0.20 2.06
CA VAL A 380 31.99 -0.03 1.66
C VAL A 380 32.64 0.94 2.63
N LEU A 381 33.75 0.54 3.25
CA LEU A 381 34.48 1.45 4.14
C LEU A 381 35.02 2.64 3.33
N SER A 382 34.76 3.85 3.82
CA SER A 382 35.35 5.05 3.25
C SER A 382 36.69 5.27 3.94
N HIS A 383 37.78 5.06 3.20
CA HIS A 383 39.07 5.60 3.61
C HIS A 383 38.99 7.11 3.37
N GLU A 384 38.96 7.91 4.44
CA GLU A 384 39.34 9.31 4.30
C GLU A 384 40.81 9.29 3.82
N GLU A 385 41.04 9.70 2.57
CA GLU A 385 42.40 10.00 2.12
C GLU A 385 42.89 11.17 2.97
N GLU A 386 43.74 10.88 3.96
CA GLU A 386 44.47 11.90 4.73
C GLU A 386 45.40 12.74 3.84
#